data_AF-A0A933NHM5-F1
#
_entry.id   AF-A0A933NHM5-F1
#
_cell.length_a   1.000
_cell.length_b   1.000
_cell.length_c   1.000
_cell.angle_alpha   90.00
_cell.angle_beta   90.00
_cell.angle_gamma   90.00
#
_symmetry.space_group_name_H-M   'P 1'
#
loop_
_entity.id
_entity.type
_entity.pdbx_description
1 polymer ?
#
loop_
_entity_poly.entity_id
_entity_poly.type
_entity_poly.pdbx_seq_one_letter_code
_entity_poly.pdbx_strand_id
1 'polypeptide(L)'
;MSADQPVVEFQRIDDRLARLAVRRAGSPFGLTTPRPFVHRLGFRDSPLYAVDQPPSPDDGWGFEPLPDGRRVASVDESGTPLEGGYLPWVTGSRVTAGHTALKLLPAGLYLLVRSPLSPRIEKEVAFGNEIVPATPNVRVLLDERSACSLVVGAPADVAPDLAQPLIGLTILSYQGPPTPVGILFFPCATPGPADPGESRDLLLVVPVTGELVLDSMGHAVGLRDNSRVVWQERAAREFADRCVRGR
;
A
#
# COMPACT_ATOMS: atom_id res chain seq x y z
N MET A 1 -26.27 8.11 -21.60
CA MET A 1 -26.13 7.36 -20.33
C MET A 1 -24.78 7.73 -19.77
N SER A 2 -24.74 8.45 -18.65
CA SER A 2 -23.49 8.90 -18.02
C SER A 2 -22.68 7.68 -17.62
N ALA A 3 -21.47 7.53 -18.13
CA ALA A 3 -20.50 6.61 -17.54
C ALA A 3 -20.34 7.02 -16.07
N ASP A 4 -20.46 6.07 -15.14
CA ASP A 4 -20.30 6.26 -13.71
C ASP A 4 -18.96 6.97 -13.45
N GLN A 5 -19.01 8.26 -13.11
CA GLN A 5 -17.81 8.98 -12.72
C GLN A 5 -17.24 8.36 -11.45
N PRO A 6 -15.90 8.27 -11.32
CA PRO A 6 -15.29 7.77 -10.09
C PRO A 6 -15.70 8.68 -8.93
N VAL A 7 -16.19 8.06 -7.85
CA VAL A 7 -16.50 8.73 -6.59
C VAL A 7 -15.40 8.39 -5.60
N VAL A 8 -14.69 9.42 -5.14
CA VAL A 8 -13.62 9.33 -4.14
C VAL A 8 -14.03 10.15 -2.93
N GLU A 9 -14.44 9.49 -1.87
CA GLU A 9 -14.96 10.11 -0.65
C GLU A 9 -13.90 10.09 0.45
N PHE A 10 -13.48 11.28 0.87
CA PHE A 10 -12.58 11.47 2.01
C PHE A 10 -13.38 11.81 3.26
N GLN A 11 -13.10 11.10 4.36
CA GLN A 11 -13.68 11.38 5.67
C GLN A 11 -12.57 11.42 6.72
N ARG A 12 -12.34 12.60 7.32
CA ARG A 12 -11.45 12.75 8.46
C ARG A 12 -12.03 12.02 9.68
N ILE A 13 -11.21 11.24 10.37
CA ILE A 13 -11.54 10.63 11.66
C ILE A 13 -10.92 11.48 12.78
N ASP A 14 -9.62 11.75 12.68
CA ASP A 14 -8.87 12.61 13.58
C ASP A 14 -7.67 13.26 12.86
N ASP A 15 -6.70 13.81 13.57
CA ASP A 15 -5.52 14.49 13.01
C ASP A 15 -4.52 13.53 12.36
N ARG A 16 -4.59 12.24 12.68
CA ARG A 16 -3.65 11.20 12.27
C ARG A 16 -4.29 10.14 11.39
N LEU A 17 -5.61 10.04 11.39
CA LEU A 17 -6.36 9.03 10.68
C LEU A 17 -7.50 9.63 9.87
N ALA A 18 -7.66 9.13 8.64
CA ALA A 18 -8.82 9.39 7.80
C ALA A 18 -9.21 8.13 7.02
N ARG A 19 -10.42 8.15 6.46
CA ARG A 19 -10.98 7.11 5.62
C ARG A 19 -11.10 7.63 4.19
N LEU A 20 -10.77 6.78 3.23
CA LEU A 20 -10.96 7.04 1.80
C LEU A 20 -11.77 5.89 1.21
N ALA A 21 -12.96 6.19 0.70
CA ALA A 21 -13.79 5.24 -0.03
C ALA A 21 -13.72 5.55 -1.53
N VAL A 22 -13.39 4.54 -2.33
CA VAL A 22 -13.26 4.66 -3.78
C VAL A 22 -14.29 3.77 -4.45
N ARG A 23 -15.16 4.37 -5.26
CA ARG A 23 -16.16 3.69 -6.08
C ARG A 23 -15.95 4.05 -7.54
N ARG A 24 -15.61 3.06 -8.37
CA ARG A 24 -15.44 3.21 -9.81
C ARG A 24 -15.62 1.87 -10.52
N ALA A 25 -16.06 1.90 -11.77
CA ALA A 25 -16.27 0.68 -12.57
C ALA A 25 -14.96 -0.03 -12.94
N GLY A 26 -13.86 0.71 -13.04
CA GLY A 26 -12.52 0.18 -13.31
C GLY A 26 -11.47 1.23 -12.99
N SER A 27 -10.24 0.79 -12.76
CA SER A 27 -9.11 1.67 -12.47
C SER A 27 -7.90 1.34 -13.34
N PRO A 28 -7.19 2.35 -13.89
CA PRO A 28 -5.94 2.13 -14.62
C PRO A 28 -4.80 1.68 -13.71
N PHE A 29 -4.85 2.01 -12.42
CA PHE A 29 -3.91 1.49 -11.42
C PHE A 29 -4.56 0.40 -10.58
N GLY A 30 -3.79 -0.62 -10.24
CA GLY A 30 -4.33 -1.76 -9.53
C GLY A 30 -3.42 -2.96 -9.50
N LEU A 31 -4.02 -4.09 -9.15
CA LEU A 31 -3.38 -5.40 -9.14
C LEU A 31 -3.83 -6.23 -10.34
N THR A 32 -2.90 -6.92 -10.99
CA THR A 32 -3.17 -7.91 -12.03
C THR A 32 -2.44 -9.22 -11.73
N THR A 33 -2.96 -10.34 -12.23
CA THR A 33 -2.39 -11.67 -11.98
C THR A 33 -2.26 -12.42 -13.31
N PRO A 34 -1.21 -12.13 -14.11
CA PRO A 34 -1.03 -12.71 -15.44
C PRO A 34 -0.68 -14.20 -15.42
N ARG A 35 -0.18 -14.70 -14.28
CA ARG A 35 0.12 -16.12 -14.03
C ARG A 35 -0.31 -16.47 -12.63
N PRO A 36 -0.56 -17.75 -12.34
CA PRO A 36 -0.69 -18.23 -10.96
C PRO A 36 0.52 -17.74 -10.15
N PHE A 37 0.25 -17.22 -8.96
CA PHE A 37 1.27 -16.81 -7.98
C PHE A 37 2.12 -15.57 -8.30
N VAL A 38 1.92 -14.90 -9.44
CA VAL A 38 2.63 -13.63 -9.74
C VAL A 38 1.62 -12.49 -9.79
N HIS A 39 1.70 -11.59 -8.82
CA HIS A 39 0.88 -10.40 -8.76
C HIS A 39 1.66 -9.19 -9.25
N ARG A 40 1.03 -8.34 -10.06
CA ARG A 40 1.66 -7.15 -10.62
C ARG A 40 0.92 -5.90 -10.17
N LEU A 41 1.63 -4.97 -9.55
CA LEU A 41 1.11 -3.74 -8.98
C LEU A 41 1.63 -2.52 -9.75
N GLY A 42 0.76 -1.57 -10.06
CA GLY A 42 1.09 -0.37 -10.83
C GLY A 42 -0.02 -0.03 -11.81
N PHE A 43 0.34 0.59 -12.94
CA PHE A 43 -0.60 0.66 -14.06
C PHE A 43 -0.87 -0.74 -14.62
N ARG A 44 -2.11 -1.05 -14.97
CA ARG A 44 -2.50 -2.38 -15.49
C ARG A 44 -1.72 -2.78 -16.74
N ASP A 45 -1.47 -1.83 -17.65
CA ASP A 45 -0.76 -2.08 -18.91
C ASP A 45 0.77 -1.83 -18.81
N SER A 46 1.25 -1.29 -17.69
CA SER A 46 2.67 -1.00 -17.44
C SER A 46 2.96 -1.07 -15.93
N PRO A 47 2.90 -2.27 -15.34
CA PRO A 47 3.02 -2.45 -13.90
C PRO A 47 4.42 -2.10 -13.41
N LEU A 48 4.51 -1.57 -12.19
CA LEU A 48 5.77 -1.09 -11.61
C LEU A 48 6.48 -2.17 -10.79
N TYR A 49 5.71 -3.07 -10.16
CA TYR A 49 6.23 -4.12 -9.29
C TYR A 49 5.63 -5.47 -9.66
N ALA A 50 6.44 -6.52 -9.55
CA ALA A 50 6.01 -7.91 -9.44
C ALA A 50 6.15 -8.36 -7.97
N VAL A 51 5.17 -9.11 -7.49
CA VAL A 51 5.11 -9.70 -6.17
C VAL A 51 4.79 -11.18 -6.35
N ASP A 52 5.77 -12.03 -6.05
CA ASP A 52 5.69 -13.46 -6.22
C ASP A 52 5.19 -14.10 -4.91
N GLN A 53 4.01 -14.69 -5.00
CA GLN A 53 3.46 -15.53 -3.95
C GLN A 53 4.22 -16.85 -3.93
N PRO A 54 4.72 -17.29 -2.76
CA PRO A 54 5.41 -18.56 -2.68
C PRO A 54 4.46 -19.73 -2.91
N PRO A 55 4.97 -20.87 -3.44
CA PRO A 55 4.18 -22.09 -3.59
C PRO A 55 3.83 -22.73 -2.24
N SER A 56 4.67 -22.53 -1.21
CA SER A 56 4.44 -22.98 0.16
C SER A 56 4.14 -21.79 1.07
N PRO A 57 3.20 -21.91 2.04
CA PRO A 57 3.01 -20.88 3.06
C PRO A 57 4.24 -20.69 3.96
N ASP A 58 5.17 -21.63 3.99
CA ASP A 58 6.38 -21.58 4.81
C ASP A 58 7.55 -20.86 4.12
N ASP A 59 7.43 -20.55 2.83
CA ASP A 59 8.49 -19.86 2.09
C ASP A 59 8.31 -18.34 2.12
N GLY A 60 9.36 -17.65 1.68
CA GLY A 60 9.39 -16.20 1.55
C GLY A 60 8.62 -15.70 0.33
N TRP A 61 8.03 -14.52 0.43
CA TRP A 61 7.50 -13.84 -0.75
C TRP A 61 8.64 -13.28 -1.61
N GLY A 62 8.41 -13.10 -2.90
CA GLY A 62 9.32 -12.39 -3.81
C GLY A 62 8.78 -11.01 -4.15
N PHE A 63 9.65 -10.03 -4.35
CA PHE A 63 9.28 -8.74 -4.94
C PHE A 63 10.37 -8.28 -5.91
N GLU A 64 9.97 -7.77 -7.07
CA GLU A 64 10.89 -7.28 -8.09
C GLU A 64 10.32 -6.03 -8.78
N PRO A 65 11.08 -4.91 -8.84
CA PRO A 65 10.73 -3.80 -9.71
C PRO A 65 10.80 -4.20 -11.18
N LEU A 66 9.79 -3.84 -11.97
CA LEU A 66 9.76 -4.17 -13.40
C LEU A 66 10.54 -3.11 -14.21
N PRO A 67 11.50 -3.52 -15.07
CA PRO A 67 12.33 -2.57 -15.84
C PRO A 67 11.54 -1.65 -16.78
N ASP A 68 10.41 -2.13 -17.31
CA ASP A 68 9.50 -1.42 -18.19
C ASP A 68 8.33 -0.74 -17.45
N GLY A 69 8.32 -0.86 -16.12
CA GLY A 69 7.28 -0.34 -15.26
C GLY A 69 7.25 1.17 -15.19
N ARG A 70 6.05 1.74 -15.15
CA ARG A 70 5.86 3.19 -15.09
C ARG A 70 5.28 3.61 -13.76
N ARG A 71 5.82 4.71 -13.23
CA ARG A 71 5.21 5.42 -12.11
C ARG A 71 3.88 6.00 -12.53
N VAL A 72 2.95 6.00 -11.58
CA VAL A 72 1.66 6.68 -11.62
C VAL A 72 1.89 8.18 -11.73
N ALA A 73 1.84 8.67 -12.97
CA ALA A 73 1.83 10.10 -13.24
C ALA A 73 0.46 10.69 -12.89
N SER A 74 0.43 12.00 -12.65
CA SER A 74 -0.83 12.73 -12.54
C SER A 74 -1.59 12.61 -13.86
N VAL A 75 -2.58 11.73 -13.91
CA VAL A 75 -3.56 11.70 -14.98
C VAL A 75 -4.71 12.61 -14.51
N ASP A 76 -5.06 13.61 -15.31
CA ASP A 76 -6.28 14.39 -15.09
C ASP A 76 -7.48 13.49 -15.41
N GLU A 77 -7.83 12.62 -14.46
CA GLU A 77 -9.17 12.05 -14.43
C GLU A 77 -10.12 13.18 -14.03
N SER A 78 -10.79 13.75 -15.03
CA SER A 78 -11.89 14.69 -14.82
C SER A 78 -13.03 13.96 -14.10
N GLY A 79 -13.16 14.19 -12.79
CA GLY A 79 -14.23 13.62 -11.98
C GLY A 79 -13.87 13.59 -10.52
N THR A 80 -14.42 14.53 -9.76
CA THR A 80 -14.30 14.68 -8.30
C THR A 80 -12.90 15.06 -7.82
N PRO A 81 -12.65 16.35 -7.47
CA PRO A 81 -11.42 16.69 -6.79
C PRO A 81 -11.43 16.01 -5.40
N LEU A 82 -10.24 15.77 -4.83
CA LEU A 82 -10.11 15.38 -3.41
C LEU A 82 -10.53 16.60 -2.55
N GLU A 83 -11.82 16.99 -2.60
CA GLU A 83 -12.29 18.28 -2.10
C GLU A 83 -12.52 18.31 -0.59
N GLY A 84 -12.33 19.52 -0.06
CA GLY A 84 -12.73 19.97 1.28
C GLY A 84 -11.80 19.58 2.42
N GLY A 85 -11.62 18.28 2.64
CA GLY A 85 -10.99 17.77 3.87
C GLY A 85 -9.54 17.31 3.72
N TYR A 86 -9.18 16.74 2.57
CA TYR A 86 -7.90 16.05 2.42
C TYR A 86 -6.70 17.00 2.43
N LEU A 87 -6.70 18.05 1.59
CA LEU A 87 -5.57 18.98 1.50
C LEU A 87 -5.29 19.68 2.85
N PRO A 88 -6.31 20.18 3.58
CA PRO A 88 -6.08 20.70 4.93
C PRO A 88 -5.55 19.63 5.91
N TRP A 89 -6.04 18.39 5.84
CA TRP A 89 -5.64 17.31 6.74
C TRP A 89 -4.21 16.80 6.49
N VAL A 90 -3.77 16.75 5.24
CA VAL A 90 -2.41 16.30 4.86
C VAL A 90 -1.36 17.41 5.07
N THR A 91 -1.79 18.65 5.29
CA THR A 91 -0.91 19.77 5.67
C THR A 91 -0.06 19.39 6.89
N GLY A 92 1.25 19.61 6.78
CA GLY A 92 2.23 19.25 7.82
C GLY A 92 2.69 17.79 7.80
N SER A 93 2.27 16.98 6.81
CA SER A 93 2.88 15.68 6.50
C SER A 93 4.00 15.80 5.46
N ARG A 94 4.77 14.73 5.25
CA ARG A 94 5.89 14.65 4.30
C ARG A 94 5.46 14.74 2.83
N VAL A 95 4.16 14.66 2.56
CA VAL A 95 3.64 14.59 1.20
C VAL A 95 3.76 15.95 0.52
N THR A 96 4.59 16.04 -0.52
CA THR A 96 4.72 17.21 -1.40
C THR A 96 4.27 16.91 -2.83
N ALA A 97 4.09 15.63 -3.18
CA ALA A 97 3.72 15.18 -4.51
C ALA A 97 2.83 13.93 -4.48
N GLY A 98 2.35 13.50 -5.64
CA GLY A 98 1.66 12.22 -5.80
C GLY A 98 0.23 12.17 -5.22
N HIS A 99 -0.36 13.29 -4.79
CA HIS A 99 -1.74 13.34 -4.28
C HIS A 99 -2.75 12.75 -5.28
N THR A 100 -2.51 12.92 -6.58
CA THR A 100 -3.39 12.41 -7.64
C THR A 100 -3.35 10.89 -7.76
N ALA A 101 -2.32 10.21 -7.25
CA ALA A 101 -2.29 8.75 -7.21
C ALA A 101 -3.45 8.17 -6.37
N LEU A 102 -3.95 8.90 -5.36
CA LEU A 102 -5.12 8.50 -4.58
C LEU A 102 -6.40 8.42 -5.43
N LYS A 103 -6.52 9.24 -6.49
CA LYS A 103 -7.65 9.20 -7.42
C LYS A 103 -7.64 7.98 -8.32
N LEU A 104 -6.44 7.42 -8.53
CA LEU A 104 -6.21 6.26 -9.39
C LEU A 104 -6.28 4.94 -8.61
N LEU A 105 -6.59 4.97 -7.31
CA LEU A 105 -6.80 3.74 -6.57
C LEU A 105 -7.97 2.93 -7.17
N PRO A 106 -7.89 1.58 -7.14
CA PRO A 106 -9.02 0.73 -7.51
C PRO A 106 -10.18 0.90 -6.53
N ALA A 107 -11.34 0.34 -6.89
CA ALA A 107 -12.49 0.35 -6.00
C ALA A 107 -12.16 -0.39 -4.69
N GLY A 108 -12.51 0.22 -3.56
CA GLY A 108 -12.16 -0.31 -2.26
C GLY A 108 -12.32 0.69 -1.12
N LEU A 109 -11.98 0.23 0.07
CA LEU A 109 -11.93 1.03 1.29
C LEU A 109 -10.48 1.11 1.77
N TYR A 110 -10.06 2.31 2.13
CA TYR A 110 -8.69 2.58 2.59
C TYR A 110 -8.69 3.42 3.87
N LEU A 111 -7.71 3.16 4.72
CA LEU A 111 -7.32 4.08 5.79
C LEU A 111 -6.12 4.90 5.35
N LEU A 112 -6.20 6.21 5.54
CA LEU A 112 -5.09 7.13 5.36
C LEU A 112 -4.49 7.42 6.74
N VAL A 113 -3.20 7.11 6.90
CA VAL A 113 -2.51 7.18 8.20
C VAL A 113 -1.34 8.15 8.12
N ARG A 114 -1.32 9.16 8.98
CA ARG A 114 -0.17 10.04 9.20
C ARG A 114 0.73 9.45 10.27
N SER A 115 1.73 8.69 9.84
CA SER A 115 2.62 7.97 10.74
C SER A 115 3.88 8.77 11.05
N PRO A 116 4.27 8.96 12.33
CA PRO A 116 5.56 9.57 12.69
C PRO A 116 6.74 8.61 12.49
N LEU A 117 6.48 7.35 12.13
CA LEU A 117 7.53 6.35 11.93
C LEU A 117 8.50 6.78 10.83
N SER A 118 9.77 6.44 11.03
CA SER A 118 10.81 6.62 10.02
C SER A 118 11.28 5.24 9.55
N PRO A 119 11.16 4.91 8.24
CA PRO A 119 11.57 3.59 7.76
C PRO A 119 13.07 3.42 7.96
N ARG A 120 13.46 2.34 8.63
CA ARG A 120 14.85 2.02 8.99
C ARG A 120 15.50 1.12 7.93
N ILE A 121 16.81 1.28 7.79
CA ILE A 121 17.63 0.41 6.94
C ILE A 121 18.00 -0.82 7.77
N GLU A 122 17.65 -1.98 7.26
CA GLU A 122 18.07 -3.27 7.81
C GLU A 122 18.86 -4.04 6.75
N LYS A 123 19.66 -5.02 7.17
CA LYS A 123 20.37 -5.90 6.23
C LYS A 123 19.48 -7.03 5.72
N GLU A 124 18.52 -7.44 6.55
CA GLU A 124 17.61 -8.55 6.31
C GLU A 124 16.22 -8.16 6.79
N VAL A 125 15.19 -8.70 6.16
CA VAL A 125 13.79 -8.48 6.51
C VAL A 125 13.03 -9.79 6.54
N ALA A 126 12.06 -9.88 7.45
CA ALA A 126 11.06 -10.94 7.39
C ALA A 126 10.10 -10.65 6.25
N PHE A 127 9.99 -11.58 5.30
CA PHE A 127 9.05 -11.46 4.20
C PHE A 127 8.36 -12.79 3.94
N GLY A 128 7.12 -12.94 4.42
CA GLY A 128 6.55 -14.27 4.61
C GLY A 128 7.13 -14.90 5.87
N ASN A 129 7.46 -16.19 5.78
CA ASN A 129 8.08 -16.95 6.87
C ASN A 129 9.61 -17.04 6.77
N GLU A 130 10.21 -16.36 5.80
CA GLU A 130 11.67 -16.32 5.60
C GLU A 130 12.28 -14.97 5.96
N ILE A 131 13.55 -15.04 6.37
CA ILE A 131 14.43 -13.88 6.49
C ILE A 131 15.23 -13.77 5.19
N VAL A 132 14.99 -12.71 4.44
CA VAL A 132 15.62 -12.46 3.13
C VAL A 132 16.50 -11.20 3.19
N PRO A 133 17.53 -11.09 2.34
CA PRO A 133 18.29 -9.85 2.22
C PRO A 133 17.36 -8.66 1.93
N ALA A 134 17.57 -7.56 2.65
CA ALA A 134 16.83 -6.32 2.47
C ALA A 134 17.35 -5.53 1.26
N THR A 135 17.58 -6.22 0.15
CA THR A 135 18.24 -5.66 -1.01
C THR A 135 17.26 -5.32 -2.11
N PRO A 136 17.66 -4.40 -2.99
CA PRO A 136 18.59 -3.29 -2.75
C PRO A 136 17.86 -2.06 -2.15
N ASN A 137 16.51 -2.05 -2.23
CA ASN A 137 15.67 -0.90 -1.95
C ASN A 137 14.46 -1.22 -1.06
N VAL A 138 14.73 -1.79 0.11
CA VAL A 138 13.73 -2.09 1.13
C VAL A 138 14.05 -1.36 2.41
N ARG A 139 13.03 -0.80 3.06
CA ARG A 139 13.13 -0.24 4.40
C ARG A 139 12.06 -0.81 5.29
N VAL A 140 12.42 -1.13 6.52
CA VAL A 140 11.48 -1.63 7.51
C VAL A 140 10.74 -0.46 8.13
N LEU A 141 9.40 -0.51 8.11
CA LEU A 141 8.54 0.47 8.78
C LEU A 141 8.13 -0.03 10.17
N LEU A 142 7.66 -1.28 10.23
CA LEU A 142 7.32 -2.00 11.46
C LEU A 142 7.77 -3.44 11.30
N ASP A 143 8.31 -4.03 12.36
CA ASP A 143 8.77 -5.40 12.38
C ASP A 143 8.31 -6.04 13.68
N GLU A 144 7.21 -6.78 13.58
CA GLU A 144 6.70 -7.60 14.65
C GLU A 144 6.88 -9.05 14.26
N ARG A 145 7.15 -9.93 15.24
CA ARG A 145 7.44 -11.36 15.04
C ARG A 145 6.44 -12.12 14.16
N SER A 146 5.24 -11.57 13.94
CA SER A 146 4.18 -12.15 13.13
C SER A 146 3.71 -11.28 11.95
N ALA A 147 4.25 -10.06 11.78
CA ALA A 147 3.93 -9.16 10.67
C ALA A 147 5.04 -8.15 10.41
N CYS A 148 5.56 -8.13 9.18
CA CYS A 148 6.50 -7.09 8.76
C CYS A 148 5.83 -6.09 7.83
N SER A 149 6.01 -4.79 8.10
CA SER A 149 5.61 -3.72 7.18
C SER A 149 6.84 -3.09 6.56
N LEU A 150 6.87 -3.10 5.24
CA LEU A 150 8.04 -2.71 4.47
C LEU A 150 7.70 -1.56 3.53
N VAL A 151 8.65 -0.67 3.29
CA VAL A 151 8.60 0.30 2.18
C VAL A 151 9.55 -0.19 1.09
N VAL A 152 9.00 -0.45 -0.09
CA VAL A 152 9.71 -1.04 -1.24
C VAL A 152 9.79 -0.01 -2.35
N GLY A 153 11.00 0.42 -2.71
CA GLY A 153 11.20 1.36 -3.82
C GLY A 153 11.54 0.66 -5.14
N ALA A 154 11.24 1.33 -6.25
CA ALA A 154 11.41 0.76 -7.59
C ALA A 154 12.88 0.75 -8.09
N PRO A 155 13.67 1.83 -8.02
CA PRO A 155 15.06 1.77 -8.47
C PRO A 155 15.92 1.05 -7.44
N ALA A 156 16.75 0.11 -7.88
CA ALA A 156 17.55 -0.69 -6.98
C ALA A 156 18.45 0.14 -6.04
N ASP A 157 19.14 1.13 -6.61
CA ASP A 157 20.22 1.85 -5.92
C ASP A 157 19.78 3.19 -5.31
N VAL A 158 18.47 3.45 -5.23
CA VAL A 158 17.93 4.74 -4.77
C VAL A 158 16.90 4.50 -3.69
N ALA A 159 17.04 5.15 -2.55
CA ALA A 159 16.07 5.09 -1.46
C ALA A 159 14.61 5.28 -1.94
N PRO A 160 13.61 4.64 -1.30
CA PRO A 160 12.21 4.87 -1.65
C PRO A 160 11.87 6.34 -1.35
N ASP A 161 11.16 6.99 -2.28
CA ASP A 161 10.68 8.35 -2.06
C ASP A 161 9.53 8.35 -1.05
N LEU A 162 9.72 9.07 0.05
CA LEU A 162 8.77 9.14 1.16
C LEU A 162 7.92 10.42 1.12
N ALA A 163 8.15 11.31 0.14
CA ALA A 163 7.46 12.60 0.00
C ALA A 163 6.15 12.51 -0.79
N GLN A 164 5.51 11.35 -0.75
CA GLN A 164 4.30 11.01 -1.49
C GLN A 164 3.43 10.04 -0.68
N PRO A 165 2.13 9.86 -1.00
CA PRO A 165 1.33 8.80 -0.40
C PRO A 165 1.94 7.43 -0.74
N LEU A 166 2.24 6.63 0.28
CA LEU A 166 2.76 5.28 0.12
C LEU A 166 1.59 4.30 0.02
N ILE A 167 1.42 3.66 -1.14
CA ILE A 167 0.28 2.78 -1.41
C ILE A 167 0.58 1.40 -0.85
N GLY A 168 -0.28 0.92 0.05
CA GLY A 168 -0.17 -0.40 0.65
C GLY A 168 -0.70 -1.52 -0.24
N LEU A 169 -0.07 -2.68 -0.15
CA LEU A 169 -0.57 -4.00 -0.54
C LEU A 169 -0.61 -4.85 0.73
N THR A 170 -1.81 -5.20 1.18
CA THR A 170 -1.98 -6.02 2.38
C THR A 170 -1.90 -7.49 2.01
N ILE A 171 -1.02 -8.25 2.66
CA ILE A 171 -0.91 -9.70 2.49
C ILE A 171 -1.43 -10.39 3.76
N LEU A 172 -2.51 -11.15 3.61
CA LEU A 172 -3.18 -11.85 4.72
C LEU A 172 -2.61 -13.26 4.89
N SER A 173 -2.36 -13.68 6.14
CA SER A 173 -1.94 -15.04 6.50
C SER A 173 -3.14 -15.86 6.98
N TYR A 174 -3.03 -17.19 6.89
CA TYR A 174 -3.92 -18.13 7.60
C TYR A 174 -3.25 -18.81 8.81
N GLN A 175 -1.97 -18.54 9.10
CA GLN A 175 -1.30 -19.12 10.28
C GLN A 175 -1.80 -18.45 11.58
N GLY A 176 -3.01 -18.81 11.99
CA GLY A 176 -3.61 -18.42 13.26
C GLY A 176 -4.17 -16.99 13.29
N PRO A 177 -5.33 -16.77 13.93
CA PRO A 177 -5.80 -15.43 14.24
C PRO A 177 -4.80 -14.67 15.14
N PRO A 178 -4.59 -13.35 14.94
CA PRO A 178 -5.10 -12.53 13.83
C PRO A 178 -4.01 -11.63 13.25
N THR A 179 -2.89 -12.19 12.78
CA THR A 179 -1.81 -11.33 12.26
C THR A 179 -1.73 -11.39 10.73
N PRO A 180 -1.82 -10.26 10.01
CA PRO A 180 -1.40 -10.21 8.60
C PRO A 180 0.06 -10.68 8.47
N VAL A 181 0.43 -11.25 7.32
CA VAL A 181 1.86 -11.55 7.03
C VAL A 181 2.66 -10.24 6.97
N GLY A 182 2.02 -9.19 6.45
CA GLY A 182 2.64 -7.88 6.32
C GLY A 182 1.87 -6.93 5.41
N ILE A 183 2.30 -5.67 5.41
CA ILE A 183 1.86 -4.68 4.42
C ILE A 183 3.09 -4.15 3.70
N LEU A 184 3.07 -4.24 2.38
CA LEU A 184 4.10 -3.65 1.52
C LEU A 184 3.63 -2.29 1.05
N PHE A 185 4.43 -1.26 1.31
CA PHE A 185 4.16 0.11 0.92
C PHE A 185 5.04 0.52 -0.24
N PHE A 186 4.42 1.07 -1.28
CA PHE A 186 5.10 1.41 -2.53
C PHE A 186 4.94 2.91 -2.85
N PRO A 187 6.05 3.62 -3.16
CA PRO A 187 5.98 4.93 -3.79
C PRO A 187 5.67 4.77 -5.27
N CYS A 188 4.40 4.97 -5.62
CA CYS A 188 3.92 4.74 -6.98
C CYS A 188 3.95 6.01 -7.85
N ALA A 189 4.11 7.20 -7.31
CA ALA A 189 4.11 8.46 -8.08
C ALA A 189 5.52 8.92 -8.46
N THR A 190 5.62 9.72 -9.52
CA THR A 190 6.86 10.42 -9.89
C THR A 190 7.29 11.34 -8.75
N PRO A 191 8.57 11.32 -8.33
CA PRO A 191 9.08 12.25 -7.33
C PRO A 191 8.79 13.68 -7.73
N GLY A 192 8.24 14.48 -6.79
CA GLY A 192 8.09 15.91 -6.97
C GLY A 192 9.39 16.66 -6.69
N PRO A 193 9.41 17.99 -6.89
CA PRO A 193 10.48 18.82 -6.37
C PRO A 193 10.60 18.61 -4.86
N ALA A 194 11.81 18.27 -4.41
CA ALA A 194 12.11 18.13 -2.99
C ALA A 194 12.12 19.52 -2.36
N ASP A 195 11.10 19.84 -1.57
CA ASP A 195 11.15 20.98 -0.68
C ASP A 195 11.71 20.49 0.66
N PRO A 196 12.88 20.98 1.14
CA PRO A 196 13.56 20.47 2.33
C PRO A 196 12.84 20.86 3.64
N GLY A 197 11.53 21.04 3.61
CA GLY A 197 10.73 21.36 4.79
C GLY A 197 10.89 20.31 5.88
N GLU A 198 10.87 20.77 7.14
CA GLU A 198 10.89 19.94 8.35
C GLU A 198 9.62 19.09 8.45
N SER A 199 9.51 18.05 7.62
CA SER A 199 8.27 17.30 7.54
C SER A 199 8.32 15.99 8.32
N ARG A 200 7.34 15.82 9.22
CA ARG A 200 7.41 14.87 10.34
C ARG A 200 6.83 13.51 10.01
N ASP A 201 5.66 13.47 9.35
CA ASP A 201 4.87 12.23 9.20
C ASP A 201 4.83 11.68 7.78
N LEU A 202 4.99 10.36 7.62
CA LEU A 202 4.65 9.63 6.39
C LEU A 202 3.13 9.61 6.18
N LEU A 203 2.68 9.54 4.92
CA LEU A 203 1.30 9.21 4.60
C LEU A 203 1.21 7.77 4.07
N LEU A 204 0.60 6.88 4.85
CA LEU A 204 0.37 5.49 4.48
C LEU A 204 -1.07 5.32 3.98
N VAL A 205 -1.26 4.63 2.87
CA VAL A 205 -2.58 4.25 2.35
C VAL A 205 -2.75 2.75 2.62
N VAL A 206 -3.51 2.41 3.65
CA VAL A 206 -3.71 1.02 4.10
C VAL A 206 -4.99 0.46 3.48
N PRO A 207 -4.92 -0.57 2.61
CA PRO A 207 -6.12 -1.22 2.08
C PRO A 207 -6.87 -1.98 3.17
N VAL A 208 -8.15 -1.62 3.34
CA VAL A 208 -9.11 -2.33 4.20
C VAL A 208 -9.87 -3.37 3.37
N THR A 209 -10.34 -2.97 2.20
CA THR A 209 -11.04 -3.85 1.25
C THR A 209 -10.64 -3.54 -0.19
N GLY A 210 -10.97 -4.44 -1.11
CA GLY A 210 -10.67 -4.29 -2.54
C GLY A 210 -9.56 -5.23 -3.02
N GLU A 211 -9.07 -4.98 -4.23
CA GLU A 211 -8.08 -5.84 -4.89
C GLU A 211 -6.64 -5.71 -4.34
N LEU A 212 -6.33 -4.63 -3.60
CA LEU A 212 -5.03 -4.45 -2.94
C LEU A 212 -4.94 -5.18 -1.59
N VAL A 213 -5.93 -6.01 -1.27
CA VAL A 213 -5.88 -6.99 -0.17
C VAL A 213 -5.72 -8.36 -0.80
N LEU A 214 -4.57 -8.99 -0.57
CA LEU A 214 -4.20 -10.31 -1.06
C LEU A 214 -4.39 -11.38 0.00
N ASP A 215 -4.95 -12.52 -0.40
CA ASP A 215 -5.04 -13.70 0.43
C ASP A 215 -3.94 -14.69 0.00
N SER A 216 -2.94 -14.88 0.88
CA SER A 216 -1.76 -15.72 0.63
C SER A 216 -2.06 -17.21 0.44
N MET A 217 -3.25 -17.69 0.76
CA MET A 217 -3.63 -19.10 0.62
C MET A 217 -4.89 -19.28 -0.23
N GLY A 218 -5.17 -18.33 -1.12
CA GLY A 218 -6.28 -18.42 -2.07
C GLY A 218 -6.34 -19.77 -2.81
N HIS A 219 -5.25 -20.48 -3.02
CA HIS A 219 -5.27 -21.77 -3.71
C HIS A 219 -5.74 -22.96 -2.86
N ALA A 220 -5.79 -22.84 -1.53
CA ALA A 220 -6.33 -23.85 -0.63
C ALA A 220 -7.87 -23.72 -0.54
N VAL A 221 -8.58 -24.66 -1.16
CA VAL A 221 -10.05 -24.69 -1.22
C VAL A 221 -10.64 -24.72 0.21
N GLY A 222 -11.50 -23.74 0.53
CA GLY A 222 -12.31 -23.72 1.76
C GLY A 222 -11.90 -22.72 2.86
N LEU A 223 -10.75 -22.05 2.75
CA LEU A 223 -10.23 -21.13 3.79
C LEU A 223 -10.28 -19.63 3.41
N ARG A 224 -10.67 -19.33 2.15
CA ARG A 224 -10.66 -17.97 1.54
C ARG A 224 -11.50 -16.92 2.28
N ASP A 225 -12.60 -17.33 2.92
CA ASP A 225 -13.57 -16.38 3.45
C ASP A 225 -13.19 -15.85 4.84
N ASN A 226 -12.43 -16.61 5.62
CA ASN A 226 -12.13 -16.26 7.02
C ASN A 226 -11.06 -15.15 7.15
N SER A 227 -10.03 -15.15 6.32
CA SER A 227 -8.90 -14.19 6.41
C SER A 227 -9.34 -12.76 6.11
N ARG A 228 -10.14 -12.56 5.06
CA ARG A 228 -10.73 -11.25 4.68
C ARG A 228 -11.79 -10.81 5.68
N VAL A 229 -12.53 -11.74 6.28
CA VAL A 229 -13.47 -11.44 7.38
C VAL A 229 -12.73 -10.97 8.64
N VAL A 230 -11.55 -11.52 8.93
CA VAL A 230 -10.68 -11.04 10.01
C VAL A 230 -10.05 -9.69 9.65
N TRP A 231 -9.56 -9.53 8.42
CA TRP A 231 -9.01 -8.27 7.88
C TRP A 231 -10.11 -7.25 7.49
N GLN A 232 -11.02 -7.00 8.40
CA GLN A 232 -12.00 -5.93 8.26
C GLN A 232 -11.46 -4.62 8.85
N GLU A 233 -12.33 -3.60 8.87
CA GLU A 233 -12.04 -2.27 9.39
C GLU A 233 -11.38 -2.31 10.78
N ARG A 234 -11.71 -3.29 11.63
CA ARG A 234 -11.08 -3.47 12.95
C ARG A 234 -9.57 -3.79 12.88
N ALA A 235 -9.16 -4.86 12.17
CA ALA A 235 -7.76 -5.25 12.13
C ALA A 235 -6.89 -4.20 11.40
N ALA A 236 -7.45 -3.61 10.33
CA ALA A 236 -6.81 -2.49 9.65
C ALA A 236 -6.67 -1.26 10.56
N ARG A 237 -7.66 -0.99 11.42
CA ARG A 237 -7.59 0.07 12.44
C ARG A 237 -6.53 -0.22 13.50
N GLU A 238 -6.44 -1.45 14.00
CA GLU A 238 -5.42 -1.87 14.96
C GLU A 238 -4.00 -1.71 14.37
N PHE A 239 -3.82 -2.03 13.08
CA PHE A 239 -2.59 -1.71 12.36
C PHE A 239 -2.33 -0.19 12.25
N ALA A 240 -3.33 0.58 11.82
CA ALA A 240 -3.20 2.03 11.70
C ALA A 240 -2.83 2.70 13.04
N ASP A 241 -3.44 2.27 14.15
CA ASP A 241 -3.16 2.78 15.49
C ASP A 241 -1.69 2.52 15.90
N ARG A 242 -1.12 1.38 15.52
CA ARG A 242 0.31 1.09 15.73
C ARG A 242 1.20 2.03 14.92
N CYS A 243 0.88 2.23 13.64
CA CYS A 243 1.58 3.20 12.80
C CYS A 243 1.51 4.62 13.38
N VAL A 244 0.41 5.02 14.03
CA VAL A 244 0.27 6.33 14.68
C VAL A 244 1.09 6.41 15.98
N ARG A 245 1.08 5.35 16.79
CA ARG A 245 1.78 5.31 18.09
C ARG A 245 3.30 5.15 17.96
N GLY A 246 3.77 4.65 16.82
CA GLY A 246 5.16 4.33 16.59
C GLY A 246 5.66 3.16 17.44
N ARG A 247 4.80 2.17 17.67
CA ARG A 247 5.05 0.98 18.50
C ARG A 247 4.53 -0.25 17.81
#